data_AF-A0A9D5VLG7-F1
#
_entry.id   AF-A0A9D5VLG7-F1
#
_cell.length_a   1.000
_cell.length_b   1.000
_cell.length_c   1.000
_cell.angle_alpha   90.00
_cell.angle_beta   90.00
_cell.angle_gamma   90.00
#
_symmetry.space_group_name_H-M   'P 1'
#
loop_
_entity.id
_entity.type
_entity.pdbx_description
1 polymer ?
#
loop_
_entity_poly.entity_id
_entity_poly.type
_entity_poly.pdbx_seq_one_letter_code
_entity_poly.pdbx_strand_id
1 'polypeptide(L)'
;MMKKSMALFLHTALVILTINHAYALAAQESQNHLDRLYKFKSSKLNQLDMQIETYKNMCCSSENEDSTDDHSDLILSNDPTLKLYLRERDQYRNGFYSLINANNSFANGVDSETLFITHPQLSYDRKRSAQNGIEQLIQEFSAQNKKIVLLLNSPYLKDSSSSYLSNKNYDIILSSHEGEHLFAISTNEITVSGGNWEACLLHSIIDIIKGYQKKTPLTLTIPMRAIYTIDGITLMDHYQKNSLDQFIKKILIAKLQINEKRQQMGYDPIALDLNQFLLIFKKGEQTLYRVGKGEQQIIFKLKD
;
A
#
# COMPACT_ATOMS: atom_id res chain seq x y z
N MET A 1 -6.59 -38.63 -40.35
CA MET A 1 -6.12 -38.09 -39.05
C MET A 1 -5.96 -36.57 -39.04
N MET A 2 -5.43 -35.91 -40.08
CA MET A 2 -5.19 -34.44 -40.10
C MET A 2 -6.40 -33.54 -39.78
N LYS A 3 -7.63 -33.89 -40.22
CA LYS A 3 -8.81 -33.02 -40.02
C LYS A 3 -9.16 -32.80 -38.54
N LYS A 4 -8.95 -33.80 -37.67
CA LYS A 4 -9.27 -33.68 -36.23
C LYS A 4 -8.24 -32.81 -35.51
N SER A 5 -6.96 -32.92 -35.85
CA SER A 5 -5.90 -32.06 -35.27
C SER A 5 -6.06 -30.60 -35.67
N MET A 6 -6.48 -30.32 -36.91
CA MET A 6 -6.68 -28.96 -37.39
C MET A 6 -7.93 -28.30 -36.76
N ALA A 7 -9.01 -29.05 -36.56
CA ALA A 7 -10.19 -28.57 -35.84
C ALA A 7 -9.89 -28.25 -34.36
N LEU A 8 -9.10 -29.10 -33.69
CA LEU A 8 -8.68 -28.86 -32.30
C LEU A 8 -7.80 -27.59 -32.21
N PHE A 9 -6.85 -27.42 -33.12
CA PHE A 9 -5.98 -26.24 -33.17
C PHE A 9 -6.78 -24.94 -33.38
N LEU A 10 -7.71 -24.92 -34.34
CA LEU A 10 -8.57 -23.77 -34.60
C LEU A 10 -9.46 -23.45 -33.39
N HIS A 11 -10.00 -24.47 -32.71
CA HIS A 11 -10.80 -24.27 -31.51
C HIS A 11 -9.97 -23.68 -30.36
N THR A 12 -8.77 -24.21 -30.10
CA THR A 12 -7.87 -23.68 -29.08
C THR A 12 -7.47 -22.24 -29.38
N ALA A 13 -7.14 -21.91 -30.64
CA ALA A 13 -6.83 -20.55 -31.05
C ALA A 13 -8.00 -19.58 -30.83
N LEU A 14 -9.23 -20.00 -31.17
CA LEU A 14 -10.43 -19.20 -30.96
C LEU A 14 -10.71 -18.95 -29.47
N VAL A 15 -10.51 -19.96 -28.62
CA VAL A 15 -10.66 -19.82 -27.16
C VAL A 15 -9.65 -18.84 -26.59
N ILE A 16 -8.37 -18.93 -27.00
CA ILE A 16 -7.32 -18.00 -26.57
C ILE A 16 -7.66 -16.56 -26.99
N LEU A 17 -8.06 -16.35 -28.25
CA LEU A 17 -8.49 -15.04 -28.77
C LEU A 17 -9.67 -14.47 -27.98
N THR A 18 -10.66 -15.30 -27.67
CA THR A 18 -11.86 -14.87 -26.92
C THR A 18 -11.50 -14.48 -25.48
N ILE A 19 -10.64 -15.25 -24.82
CA ILE A 19 -10.15 -14.94 -23.47
C ILE A 19 -9.36 -13.63 -23.48
N ASN A 20 -8.42 -13.46 -24.42
CA ASN A 20 -7.63 -12.24 -24.55
C ASN A 20 -8.49 -11.02 -24.83
N HIS A 21 -9.52 -11.14 -25.68
CA HIS A 21 -10.45 -10.05 -25.95
C HIS A 21 -11.29 -9.67 -24.72
N ALA A 22 -11.76 -10.66 -23.95
CA ALA A 22 -12.48 -10.40 -22.70
C ALA A 22 -11.59 -9.68 -21.66
N TYR A 23 -10.32 -10.07 -21.53
CA TYR A 23 -9.36 -9.36 -20.68
C TYR A 23 -9.14 -7.92 -21.14
N ALA A 24 -9.01 -7.69 -22.45
CA ALA A 24 -8.85 -6.34 -23.01
C ALA A 24 -10.07 -5.45 -22.72
N LEU A 25 -11.29 -5.96 -22.87
CA LEU A 25 -12.52 -5.23 -22.54
C LEU A 25 -12.62 -4.91 -21.04
N ALA A 26 -12.31 -5.88 -20.17
CA ALA A 26 -12.31 -5.66 -18.72
C ALA A 26 -11.28 -4.59 -18.30
N ALA A 27 -10.08 -4.60 -18.91
CA ALA A 27 -9.07 -3.57 -18.69
C ALA A 27 -9.56 -2.19 -19.17
N GLN A 28 -10.23 -2.12 -20.32
CA GLN A 28 -10.80 -0.88 -20.85
C GLN A 28 -11.94 -0.33 -19.98
N GLU A 29 -12.85 -1.17 -19.48
CA GLU A 29 -13.91 -0.75 -18.56
C GLU A 29 -13.36 -0.27 -17.22
N SER A 30 -12.35 -0.95 -16.69
CA SER A 30 -11.62 -0.52 -15.48
C SER A 30 -11.02 0.87 -15.69
N GLN A 31 -10.32 1.10 -16.81
CA GLN A 31 -9.76 2.40 -17.16
C GLN A 31 -10.84 3.49 -17.27
N ASN A 32 -11.96 3.20 -17.96
CA ASN A 32 -13.07 4.14 -18.09
C ASN A 32 -13.75 4.48 -16.75
N HIS A 33 -13.82 3.52 -15.81
CA HIS A 33 -14.31 3.76 -14.46
C HIS A 33 -13.35 4.67 -13.68
N LEU A 34 -12.05 4.40 -13.78
CA LEU A 34 -11.00 5.22 -13.18
C LEU A 34 -10.99 6.65 -13.72
N ASP A 35 -11.13 6.85 -15.03
CA ASP A 35 -11.20 8.18 -15.64
C ASP A 35 -12.40 8.98 -15.13
N ARG A 36 -13.55 8.32 -14.92
CA ARG A 36 -14.73 8.95 -14.31
C ARG A 36 -14.49 9.33 -12.85
N LEU A 37 -13.88 8.45 -12.06
CA LEU A 37 -13.48 8.75 -10.69
C LEU A 37 -12.48 9.91 -10.64
N TYR A 38 -11.54 9.95 -11.58
CA TYR A 38 -10.54 11.00 -11.70
C TYR A 38 -11.22 12.34 -11.98
N LYS A 39 -12.09 12.39 -12.99
CA LYS A 39 -12.84 13.61 -13.36
C LYS A 39 -13.72 14.10 -12.21
N PHE A 40 -14.39 13.19 -11.50
CA PHE A 40 -15.22 13.54 -10.35
C PHE A 40 -14.40 14.12 -9.19
N LYS A 41 -13.33 13.43 -8.77
CA LYS A 41 -12.48 13.88 -7.65
C LYS A 41 -11.74 15.17 -7.97
N SER A 42 -11.24 15.34 -9.20
CA SER A 42 -10.61 16.60 -9.64
C SER A 42 -11.58 17.77 -9.60
N SER A 43 -12.83 17.59 -10.06
CA SER A 43 -13.87 18.62 -9.97
C SER A 43 -14.17 19.01 -8.51
N LYS A 44 -14.28 18.01 -7.62
CA LYS A 44 -14.53 18.25 -6.19
C LYS A 44 -13.38 18.95 -5.48
N LEU A 45 -12.13 18.62 -5.81
CA LEU A 45 -10.94 19.33 -5.32
C LEU A 45 -10.95 20.80 -5.74
N ASN A 46 -11.21 21.08 -7.03
CA ASN A 46 -11.30 22.45 -7.52
C ASN A 46 -12.41 23.26 -6.82
N GLN A 47 -13.55 22.62 -6.49
CA GLN A 47 -14.60 23.27 -5.70
C GLN A 47 -14.13 23.61 -4.29
N LEU A 48 -13.44 22.69 -3.60
CA LEU A 48 -12.92 22.92 -2.25
C LEU A 48 -11.86 24.02 -2.24
N ASP A 49 -10.95 24.05 -3.22
CA ASP A 49 -9.96 25.12 -3.34
C ASP A 49 -10.62 26.49 -3.57
N MET A 50 -11.66 26.55 -4.41
CA MET A 50 -12.43 27.79 -4.64
C MET A 50 -13.16 28.25 -3.36
N GLN A 51 -13.71 27.32 -2.57
CA GLN A 51 -14.36 27.62 -1.30
C GLN A 51 -13.38 28.16 -0.26
N ILE A 52 -12.19 27.55 -0.17
CA ILE A 52 -11.10 28.02 0.69
C ILE A 52 -10.68 29.43 0.29
N GLU A 53 -10.49 29.70 -1.00
CA GLU A 53 -10.08 31.01 -1.49
C GLU A 53 -11.16 32.08 -1.27
N THR A 54 -12.43 31.74 -1.51
CA THR A 54 -13.56 32.63 -1.23
C THR A 54 -13.62 32.98 0.26
N TYR A 55 -13.42 32.00 1.14
CA TYR A 55 -13.43 32.20 2.58
C TYR A 55 -12.29 33.11 3.03
N LYS A 56 -11.07 32.91 2.51
CA LYS A 56 -9.92 33.80 2.76
C LYS A 56 -10.23 35.25 2.36
N ASN A 57 -10.80 35.44 1.17
CA ASN A 57 -11.14 36.78 0.67
C ASN A 57 -12.22 37.46 1.52
N MET A 58 -13.19 36.70 2.06
CA MET A 58 -14.21 37.24 2.96
C MET A 58 -13.60 37.68 4.29
N CYS A 59 -12.73 36.85 4.90
CA CYS A 59 -12.10 37.16 6.19
C CYS A 59 -11.07 38.29 6.11
N CYS A 60 -10.36 38.44 4.99
CA CYS A 60 -9.35 39.49 4.81
C CYS A 60 -9.92 40.82 4.31
N SER A 61 -11.22 40.89 3.98
CA SER A 61 -11.85 42.12 3.45
C SER A 61 -12.34 43.11 4.51
N SER A 62 -12.16 42.83 5.81
CA SER A 62 -12.64 43.68 6.90
C SER A 62 -11.56 44.43 7.67
N GLU A 63 -10.29 44.35 7.29
CA GLU A 63 -9.20 45.06 7.95
C GLU A 63 -8.68 46.20 7.06
N ASN A 64 -8.70 47.41 7.62
CA ASN A 64 -8.21 48.64 6.99
C ASN A 64 -6.77 48.47 6.49
N GLU A 65 -6.47 49.06 5.33
CA GLU A 65 -5.25 48.94 4.51
C GLU A 65 -3.90 49.35 5.16
N ASP A 66 -3.77 49.43 6.50
CA ASP A 66 -2.61 50.06 7.13
C ASP A 66 -1.73 49.17 8.05
N SER A 67 -1.92 47.85 8.09
CA SER A 67 -1.03 46.96 8.85
C SER A 67 -0.29 45.95 7.97
N THR A 68 0.99 46.19 7.72
CA THR A 68 1.93 45.31 7.00
C THR A 68 2.46 44.13 7.83
N ASP A 69 1.73 43.68 8.86
CA ASP A 69 2.24 42.65 9.77
C ASP A 69 1.82 41.23 9.33
N ASP A 70 2.84 40.37 9.21
CA ASP A 70 2.89 38.99 8.72
C ASP A 70 2.13 37.96 9.61
N HIS A 71 1.07 38.40 10.29
CA HIS A 71 0.33 37.64 11.31
C HIS A 71 -1.02 37.07 10.83
N SER A 72 -1.47 37.38 9.61
CA SER A 72 -2.76 36.93 9.06
C SER A 72 -2.85 35.40 8.92
N ASP A 73 -1.75 34.72 8.64
CA ASP A 73 -1.72 33.27 8.45
C ASP A 73 -1.95 32.47 9.75
N LEU A 74 -1.59 33.06 10.91
CA LEU A 74 -1.79 32.43 12.22
C LEU A 74 -3.24 32.53 12.69
N ILE A 75 -3.97 33.60 12.33
CA ILE A 75 -5.37 33.81 12.74
C ILE A 75 -6.30 32.88 11.96
N LEU A 76 -6.08 32.71 10.66
CA LEU A 76 -6.85 31.78 9.83
C LEU A 76 -6.65 30.31 10.25
N SER A 77 -5.52 29.98 10.87
CA SER A 77 -5.20 28.61 11.30
C SER A 77 -6.10 28.07 12.43
N ASN A 78 -6.92 28.91 13.08
CA ASN A 78 -7.78 28.51 14.19
C ASN A 78 -9.28 28.46 13.89
N ASP A 79 -9.72 28.92 12.71
CA ASP A 79 -11.13 28.87 12.33
C ASP A 79 -11.62 27.42 12.09
N PRO A 80 -12.69 26.96 12.75
CA PRO A 80 -13.16 25.59 12.65
C PRO A 80 -13.72 25.24 11.26
N THR A 81 -14.27 26.19 10.51
CA THR A 81 -14.80 25.98 9.17
C THR A 81 -13.67 25.86 8.15
N LEU A 82 -12.65 26.71 8.24
CA LEU A 82 -11.45 26.57 7.39
C LEU A 82 -10.68 25.28 7.70
N LYS A 83 -10.56 24.89 8.97
CA LYS A 83 -10.00 23.57 9.36
C LYS A 83 -10.77 22.41 8.74
N LEU A 84 -12.11 22.49 8.70
CA LEU A 84 -12.94 21.47 8.08
C LEU A 84 -12.69 21.37 6.56
N TYR A 85 -12.68 22.50 5.85
CA TYR A 85 -12.42 22.50 4.40
C TYR A 85 -11.01 22.02 4.05
N LEU A 86 -10.00 22.42 4.82
CA LEU A 86 -8.64 21.93 4.64
C LEU A 86 -8.56 20.41 4.86
N ARG A 87 -9.23 19.90 5.91
CA ARG A 87 -9.29 18.46 6.18
C ARG A 87 -10.02 17.69 5.07
N GLU A 88 -11.17 18.18 4.60
CA GLU A 88 -11.91 17.55 3.50
C GLU A 88 -11.09 17.56 2.21
N ARG A 89 -10.44 18.68 1.89
CA ARG A 89 -9.56 18.79 0.72
C ARG A 89 -8.42 17.79 0.81
N ASP A 90 -7.75 17.71 1.94
CA ASP A 90 -6.64 16.78 2.13
C ASP A 90 -7.14 15.32 2.00
N GLN A 91 -8.28 14.97 2.59
CA GLN A 91 -8.90 13.64 2.39
C GLN A 91 -9.19 13.32 0.92
N TYR A 92 -9.79 14.25 0.17
CA TYR A 92 -10.05 14.06 -1.26
C TYR A 92 -8.77 13.94 -2.08
N ARG A 93 -7.77 14.77 -1.75
CA ARG A 93 -6.47 14.79 -2.42
C ARG A 93 -5.70 13.51 -2.16
N ASN A 94 -5.73 13.00 -0.93
CA ASN A 94 -5.12 11.73 -0.52
C ASN A 94 -5.79 10.56 -1.25
N GLY A 95 -7.13 10.52 -1.26
CA GLY A 95 -7.87 9.49 -1.98
C GLY A 95 -7.73 9.57 -3.50
N PHE A 96 -7.37 10.73 -4.06
CA PHE A 96 -7.10 10.91 -5.49
C PHE A 96 -5.70 10.44 -5.87
N TYR A 97 -4.67 10.78 -5.09
CA TYR A 97 -3.32 10.26 -5.30
C TYR A 97 -3.23 8.75 -5.12
N SER A 98 -3.98 8.17 -4.18
CA SER A 98 -4.11 6.72 -4.03
C SER A 98 -4.63 6.05 -5.33
N LEU A 99 -5.64 6.63 -5.99
CA LEU A 99 -6.15 6.13 -7.28
C LEU A 99 -5.14 6.24 -8.42
N ILE A 100 -4.39 7.35 -8.51
CA ILE A 100 -3.36 7.51 -9.55
C ILE A 100 -2.24 6.49 -9.35
N ASN A 101 -1.81 6.28 -8.11
CA ASN A 101 -0.76 5.32 -7.80
C ASN A 101 -1.22 3.87 -7.96
N ALA A 102 -2.51 3.59 -7.72
CA ALA A 102 -3.11 2.30 -8.05
C ALA A 102 -3.04 1.97 -9.55
N ASN A 103 -3.20 2.97 -10.43
CA ASN A 103 -3.06 2.74 -11.88
C ASN A 103 -1.62 2.45 -12.29
N ASN A 104 -0.66 3.16 -11.70
CA ASN A 104 0.76 2.93 -11.96
C ASN A 104 1.25 1.59 -11.40
N SER A 105 0.68 1.12 -10.28
CA SER A 105 1.02 -0.18 -9.70
C SER A 105 0.32 -1.35 -10.39
N PHE A 106 -0.89 -1.15 -10.95
CA PHE A 106 -1.56 -2.15 -11.79
C PHE A 106 -0.85 -2.33 -13.14
N ALA A 107 -0.38 -1.25 -13.75
CA ALA A 107 0.33 -1.30 -15.03
C ALA A 107 1.69 -2.01 -14.92
N ASN A 108 2.35 -1.93 -13.76
CA ASN A 108 3.70 -2.46 -13.55
C ASN A 108 3.72 -3.77 -12.74
N GLY A 109 2.68 -4.61 -12.89
CA GLY A 109 2.41 -5.80 -12.09
C GLY A 109 3.63 -6.54 -11.51
N VAL A 110 3.50 -7.00 -10.27
CA VAL A 110 4.56 -7.69 -9.54
C VAL A 110 4.52 -9.17 -9.90
N ASP A 111 5.38 -9.62 -10.80
CA ASP A 111 5.35 -10.91 -11.49
C ASP A 111 6.52 -11.85 -11.17
N SER A 112 7.49 -11.36 -10.43
CA SER A 112 8.68 -12.07 -9.95
C SER A 112 8.85 -11.87 -8.46
N GLU A 113 9.71 -12.66 -7.83
CA GLU A 113 10.05 -12.46 -6.42
C GLU A 113 10.47 -11.02 -6.17
N THR A 114 9.82 -10.38 -5.19
CA THR A 114 9.90 -8.92 -5.02
C THR A 114 10.14 -8.53 -3.57
N LEU A 115 10.99 -7.53 -3.39
CA LEU A 115 11.23 -6.87 -2.11
C LEU A 115 10.38 -5.61 -2.02
N PHE A 116 9.50 -5.52 -1.02
CA PHE A 116 8.83 -4.28 -0.64
C PHE A 116 9.57 -3.63 0.52
N ILE A 117 9.79 -2.33 0.42
CA ILE A 117 10.46 -1.51 1.44
C ILE A 117 9.49 -0.41 1.90
N THR A 118 8.91 -0.59 3.07
CA THR A 118 7.89 0.33 3.60
C THR A 118 8.52 1.51 4.32
N HIS A 119 8.20 2.73 3.89
CA HIS A 119 8.48 4.01 4.57
C HIS A 119 9.88 4.13 5.23
N PRO A 120 11.00 3.88 4.51
CA PRO A 120 12.35 4.00 5.08
C PRO A 120 12.80 5.47 5.16
N GLN A 121 12.03 6.29 5.87
CA GLN A 121 12.20 7.74 6.02
C GLN A 121 12.49 8.10 7.49
N LEU A 122 13.30 9.13 7.71
CA LEU A 122 13.70 9.56 9.07
C LEU A 122 12.53 10.00 9.94
N SER A 123 11.43 10.45 9.34
CA SER A 123 10.20 10.78 10.05
C SER A 123 9.61 9.59 10.80
N TYR A 124 9.89 8.36 10.35
CA TYR A 124 9.39 7.13 10.96
C TYR A 124 10.44 6.34 11.74
N ASP A 125 11.68 6.27 11.24
CA ASP A 125 12.78 5.56 11.88
C ASP A 125 13.97 6.51 12.08
N ARG A 126 13.82 7.40 13.07
CA ARG A 126 14.81 8.44 13.38
C ARG A 126 16.21 7.89 13.65
N LYS A 127 16.28 6.69 14.25
CA LYS A 127 17.53 6.02 14.61
C LYS A 127 18.11 5.19 13.46
N ARG A 128 17.40 5.07 12.33
CA ARG A 128 17.80 4.23 11.19
C ARG A 128 18.07 2.79 11.60
N SER A 129 17.31 2.31 12.58
CA SER A 129 17.55 1.04 13.24
C SER A 129 17.50 -0.15 12.26
N ALA A 130 16.65 -0.06 11.24
CA ALA A 130 16.51 -1.09 10.21
C ALA A 130 17.44 -0.89 8.99
N GLN A 131 18.21 0.21 8.92
CA GLN A 131 18.92 0.62 7.70
C GLN A 131 19.83 -0.46 7.15
N ASN A 132 20.71 -1.02 7.98
CA ASN A 132 21.69 -2.01 7.53
C ASN A 132 21.00 -3.27 6.98
N GLY A 133 19.93 -3.73 7.64
CA GLY A 133 19.16 -4.88 7.17
C GLY A 133 18.49 -4.60 5.82
N ILE A 134 17.92 -3.40 5.64
CA ILE A 134 17.28 -3.02 4.38
C ILE A 134 18.31 -2.89 3.26
N GLU A 135 19.46 -2.24 3.51
CA GLU A 135 20.52 -2.08 2.51
C GLU A 135 21.11 -3.42 2.07
N GLN A 136 21.29 -4.35 3.00
CA GLN A 136 21.69 -5.72 2.67
C GLN A 136 20.67 -6.40 1.76
N LEU A 137 19.37 -6.29 2.04
CA LEU A 137 18.33 -6.87 1.18
C LEU A 137 18.31 -6.23 -0.21
N ILE A 138 18.51 -4.92 -0.32
CA ILE A 138 18.61 -4.24 -1.62
C ILE A 138 19.77 -4.82 -2.43
N GLN A 139 20.94 -5.02 -1.80
CA GLN A 139 22.10 -5.62 -2.46
C GLN A 139 21.81 -7.06 -2.89
N GLU A 140 21.22 -7.88 -2.02
CA GLU A 140 20.85 -9.27 -2.32
C GLU A 140 19.88 -9.38 -3.49
N PHE A 141 18.82 -8.55 -3.52
CA PHE A 141 17.82 -8.54 -4.58
C PHE A 141 18.39 -7.98 -5.89
N SER A 142 19.16 -6.89 -5.83
CA SER A 142 19.82 -6.30 -7.00
C SER A 142 20.77 -7.29 -7.67
N ALA A 143 21.58 -8.01 -6.88
CA ALA A 143 22.53 -9.01 -7.40
C ALA A 143 21.84 -10.18 -8.11
N GLN A 144 20.58 -10.44 -7.78
CA GLN A 144 19.76 -11.50 -8.38
C GLN A 144 18.83 -10.98 -9.49
N ASN A 145 18.93 -9.70 -9.86
CA ASN A 145 18.01 -9.03 -10.78
C ASN A 145 16.52 -9.19 -10.39
N LYS A 146 16.24 -9.17 -9.08
CA LYS A 146 14.87 -9.24 -8.52
C LYS A 146 14.29 -7.84 -8.33
N LYS A 147 12.97 -7.74 -8.41
CA LYS A 147 12.26 -6.45 -8.30
C LYS A 147 12.32 -5.88 -6.88
N ILE A 148 12.50 -4.57 -6.78
CA ILE A 148 12.52 -3.80 -5.54
C ILE A 148 11.52 -2.65 -5.64
N VAL A 149 10.53 -2.66 -4.74
CA VAL A 149 9.46 -1.67 -4.63
C VAL A 149 9.67 -0.84 -3.37
N LEU A 150 9.86 0.47 -3.53
CA LEU A 150 9.95 1.43 -2.44
C LEU A 150 8.58 2.07 -2.19
N LEU A 151 8.12 2.04 -0.94
CA LEU A 151 6.89 2.71 -0.51
C LEU A 151 7.23 3.95 0.33
N LEU A 152 6.64 5.11 0.02
CA LEU A 152 6.89 6.39 0.69
C LEU A 152 5.58 7.02 1.20
N ASN A 153 5.64 7.80 2.28
CA ASN A 153 4.44 8.42 2.87
C ASN A 153 4.00 9.76 2.22
N SER A 154 4.50 10.16 1.06
CA SER A 154 4.15 11.49 0.51
C SER A 154 3.97 11.49 -0.99
N PRO A 155 2.76 11.81 -1.50
CA PRO A 155 2.53 11.91 -2.94
C PRO A 155 3.32 13.04 -3.60
N TYR A 156 3.86 13.98 -2.80
CA TYR A 156 4.69 15.09 -3.27
C TYR A 156 6.14 14.70 -3.46
N LEU A 157 6.58 13.59 -2.86
CA LEU A 157 7.92 13.06 -3.01
C LEU A 157 7.89 12.09 -4.19
N LYS A 158 8.24 12.60 -5.36
CA LYS A 158 8.41 11.80 -6.58
C LYS A 158 9.76 11.10 -6.65
N ASP A 159 10.64 11.37 -5.70
CA ASP A 159 11.97 10.78 -5.63
C ASP A 159 12.26 10.18 -4.25
N SER A 160 13.29 9.35 -4.20
CA SER A 160 13.75 8.66 -3.00
C SER A 160 14.58 9.54 -2.07
N SER A 161 14.63 10.86 -2.30
CA SER A 161 15.47 11.81 -1.53
C SER A 161 15.14 11.81 -0.04
N SER A 162 13.88 11.56 0.30
CA SER A 162 13.41 11.49 1.69
C SER A 162 13.72 10.16 2.40
N SER A 163 14.16 9.15 1.65
CA SER A 163 14.60 7.90 2.25
C SER A 163 16.02 8.02 2.79
N TYR A 164 16.25 7.51 4.01
CA TYR A 164 17.59 7.49 4.62
C TYR A 164 18.54 6.47 3.99
N LEU A 165 18.05 5.63 3.07
CA LEU A 165 18.84 4.57 2.43
C LEU A 165 19.84 5.18 1.45
N SER A 166 21.08 4.68 1.47
CA SER A 166 22.13 5.15 0.57
C SER A 166 21.99 4.60 -0.84
N ASN A 167 21.62 3.32 -0.97
CA ASN A 167 21.40 2.66 -2.26
C ASN A 167 20.00 2.99 -2.80
N LYS A 168 19.94 3.57 -4.00
CA LYS A 168 18.70 4.01 -4.66
C LYS A 168 18.28 3.11 -5.84
N ASN A 169 18.78 1.88 -5.92
CA ASN A 169 18.42 0.91 -6.95
C ASN A 169 17.02 0.33 -6.67
N TYR A 170 15.99 1.08 -7.05
CA TYR A 170 14.60 0.65 -6.95
C TYR A 170 13.98 0.59 -8.34
N ASP A 171 13.24 -0.46 -8.62
CA ASP A 171 12.51 -0.60 -9.89
C ASP A 171 11.23 0.24 -9.90
N ILE A 172 10.58 0.32 -8.73
CA ILE A 172 9.30 1.00 -8.57
C ILE A 172 9.34 1.83 -7.28
N ILE A 173 8.89 3.08 -7.36
CA ILE A 173 8.68 3.96 -6.21
C ILE A 173 7.20 4.34 -6.17
N LEU A 174 6.53 4.03 -5.07
CA LEU A 174 5.12 4.33 -4.84
C LEU A 174 4.97 5.19 -3.60
N SER A 175 4.13 6.21 -3.70
CA SER A 175 3.85 7.11 -2.59
C SER A 175 2.40 7.02 -2.17
N SER A 176 2.10 6.97 -0.87
CA SER A 176 0.73 7.03 -0.36
C SER A 176 0.68 7.91 0.87
N HIS A 177 -0.32 8.80 0.96
CA HIS A 177 -0.43 9.72 2.08
C HIS A 177 -0.89 9.04 3.38
N GLU A 178 -1.46 7.85 3.29
CA GLU A 178 -1.99 7.10 4.44
C GLU A 178 -1.41 5.68 4.53
N GLY A 179 -0.37 5.39 3.74
CA GLY A 179 0.30 4.10 3.69
C GLY A 179 -0.51 2.98 3.03
N GLU A 180 -1.70 3.28 2.50
CA GLU A 180 -2.48 2.35 1.70
C GLU A 180 -1.94 2.31 0.27
N HIS A 181 -1.58 1.12 -0.19
CA HIS A 181 -1.09 0.89 -1.53
C HIS A 181 -1.94 -0.18 -2.19
N LEU A 182 -2.38 0.06 -3.42
CA LEU A 182 -3.04 -0.96 -4.21
C LEU A 182 -2.00 -1.64 -5.09
N PHE A 183 -1.95 -2.97 -5.07
CA PHE A 183 -0.99 -3.75 -5.86
C PHE A 183 -1.71 -4.80 -6.70
N ALA A 184 -1.24 -5.01 -7.93
CA ALA A 184 -1.54 -6.22 -8.68
C ALA A 184 -0.39 -7.22 -8.45
N ILE A 185 -0.58 -8.16 -7.53
CA ILE A 185 0.43 -9.15 -7.18
C ILE A 185 0.15 -10.46 -7.92
N SER A 186 1.12 -10.88 -8.71
CA SER A 186 1.12 -12.17 -9.39
C SER A 186 2.30 -13.07 -8.99
N THR A 187 3.32 -12.58 -8.30
CA THR A 187 4.31 -13.47 -7.66
C THR A 187 3.72 -14.20 -6.45
N ASN A 188 4.17 -15.43 -6.20
CA ASN A 188 3.87 -16.18 -4.98
C ASN A 188 4.94 -15.98 -3.89
N GLU A 189 5.97 -15.17 -4.14
CA GLU A 189 7.07 -14.93 -3.22
C GLU A 189 7.33 -13.44 -3.08
N ILE A 190 7.20 -12.95 -1.84
CA ILE A 190 7.40 -11.54 -1.50
C ILE A 190 8.21 -11.46 -0.21
N THR A 191 9.17 -10.54 -0.20
CA THR A 191 9.85 -10.12 1.03
C THR A 191 9.37 -8.72 1.40
N VAL A 192 8.98 -8.48 2.65
CA VAL A 192 8.51 -7.17 3.11
C VAL A 192 9.41 -6.66 4.22
N SER A 193 9.95 -5.45 4.06
CA SER A 193 10.93 -4.84 4.96
C SER A 193 10.60 -3.37 5.22
N GLY A 194 11.40 -2.71 6.07
CA GLY A 194 11.15 -1.36 6.54
C GLY A 194 9.92 -1.30 7.44
N GLY A 195 9.37 -0.11 7.54
CA GLY A 195 8.14 0.20 8.25
C GLY A 195 8.18 -0.09 9.76
N ASN A 196 7.28 0.56 10.48
CA ASN A 196 6.98 0.15 11.84
C ASN A 196 6.12 -1.11 11.75
N TRP A 197 6.58 -2.20 12.38
CA TRP A 197 5.90 -3.49 12.39
C TRP A 197 4.41 -3.43 12.78
N GLU A 198 4.04 -2.61 13.76
CA GLU A 198 2.66 -2.53 14.27
C GLU A 198 1.78 -1.54 13.49
N ALA A 199 2.37 -0.77 12.58
CA ALA A 199 1.70 0.29 11.84
C ALA A 199 1.87 0.13 10.33
N CYS A 200 2.71 0.94 9.70
CA CYS A 200 2.79 1.02 8.24
C CYS A 200 3.19 -0.30 7.57
N LEU A 201 4.09 -1.09 8.16
CA LEU A 201 4.48 -2.37 7.57
C LEU A 201 3.30 -3.35 7.53
N LEU A 202 2.54 -3.42 8.62
CA LEU A 202 1.37 -4.30 8.71
C LEU A 202 0.29 -3.90 7.69
N HIS A 203 0.08 -2.61 7.47
CA HIS A 203 -0.83 -2.14 6.42
C HIS A 203 -0.32 -2.55 5.04
N SER A 204 0.98 -2.39 4.76
CA SER A 204 1.58 -2.87 3.50
C SER A 204 1.41 -4.37 3.30
N ILE A 205 1.54 -5.18 4.35
CA ILE A 205 1.30 -6.63 4.29
C ILE A 205 -0.17 -6.93 3.94
N ILE A 206 -1.12 -6.23 4.58
CA ILE A 206 -2.56 -6.39 4.29
C ILE A 206 -2.84 -6.04 2.83
N ASP A 207 -2.26 -4.95 2.34
CA ASP A 207 -2.41 -4.49 0.97
C ASP A 207 -1.84 -5.48 -0.05
N ILE A 208 -0.68 -6.06 0.24
CA ILE A 208 -0.08 -7.14 -0.56
C ILE A 208 -1.01 -8.35 -0.61
N ILE A 209 -1.58 -8.75 0.52
CA ILE A 209 -2.53 -9.87 0.60
C ILE A 209 -3.79 -9.57 -0.20
N LYS A 210 -4.36 -8.35 -0.06
CA LYS A 210 -5.53 -7.90 -0.84
C LYS A 210 -5.24 -7.90 -2.34
N GLY A 211 -4.04 -7.51 -2.73
CA GLY A 211 -3.57 -7.45 -4.11
C GLY A 211 -3.22 -8.81 -4.74
N TYR A 212 -3.11 -9.87 -3.93
CA TYR A 212 -2.74 -11.20 -4.40
C TYR A 212 -3.95 -11.99 -4.91
N GLN A 213 -3.96 -12.23 -6.23
CA GLN A 213 -5.13 -12.81 -6.92
C GLN A 213 -4.95 -14.27 -7.32
N LYS A 214 -3.77 -14.85 -7.13
CA LYS A 214 -3.52 -16.26 -7.49
C LYS A 214 -4.09 -17.22 -6.45
N LYS A 215 -4.44 -18.41 -6.92
CA LYS A 215 -4.92 -19.54 -6.09
C LYS A 215 -3.78 -20.30 -5.40
N THR A 216 -2.53 -20.11 -5.84
CA THR A 216 -1.36 -20.73 -5.22
C THR A 216 -1.06 -20.08 -3.86
N PRO A 217 -0.35 -20.76 -2.95
CA PRO A 217 0.06 -20.15 -1.69
C PRO A 217 0.94 -18.91 -1.92
N LEU A 218 0.66 -17.81 -1.20
CA LEU A 218 1.54 -16.64 -1.11
C LEU A 218 2.57 -16.87 -0.02
N THR A 219 3.84 -16.67 -0.29
CA THR A 219 4.90 -16.68 0.73
C THR A 219 5.34 -15.25 1.01
N LEU A 220 5.19 -14.82 2.25
CA LEU A 220 5.67 -13.55 2.78
C LEU A 220 6.88 -13.77 3.69
N THR A 221 8.05 -13.31 3.27
CA THR A 221 9.28 -13.33 4.07
C THR A 221 9.44 -12.03 4.83
N ILE A 222 9.65 -12.14 6.15
CA ILE A 222 9.76 -11.04 7.10
C ILE A 222 11.17 -11.05 7.70
N PRO A 223 12.12 -10.27 7.15
CA PRO A 223 13.49 -10.15 7.64
C PRO A 223 13.55 -9.23 8.86
N MET A 224 13.65 -9.83 10.04
CA MET A 224 13.43 -9.12 11.32
C MET A 224 14.49 -8.03 11.61
N ARG A 225 15.69 -8.14 11.05
CA ARG A 225 16.73 -7.08 11.14
C ARG A 225 16.45 -5.86 10.26
N ALA A 226 15.60 -6.01 9.26
CA ALA A 226 15.29 -4.97 8.29
C ALA A 226 13.93 -4.31 8.58
N ILE A 227 13.39 -4.47 9.79
CA ILE A 227 12.11 -3.89 10.22
C ILE A 227 12.37 -3.19 11.55
N TYR A 228 11.76 -2.02 11.76
CA TYR A 228 11.89 -1.27 13.02
C TYR A 228 10.60 -1.30 13.83
N THR A 229 10.72 -1.08 15.13
CA THR A 229 9.58 -0.95 16.05
C THR A 229 9.36 0.51 16.47
N ILE A 230 8.31 0.75 17.25
CA ILE A 230 8.02 2.08 17.80
C ILE A 230 9.16 2.61 18.70
N ASP A 231 9.95 1.72 19.29
CA ASP A 231 11.08 2.08 20.15
C ASP A 231 12.34 2.52 19.35
N GLY A 232 12.28 2.40 18.02
CA GLY A 232 13.41 2.64 17.13
C GLY A 232 14.55 1.65 17.33
N ILE A 233 14.20 0.38 17.55
CA ILE A 233 15.11 -0.76 17.51
C ILE A 233 14.65 -1.70 16.41
N THR A 234 15.51 -2.65 16.01
CA THR A 234 15.08 -3.67 15.05
C THR A 234 14.01 -4.56 15.67
N LEU A 235 13.18 -5.12 14.80
CA LEU A 235 12.17 -6.08 15.19
C LEU A 235 12.80 -7.32 15.84
N MET A 236 13.96 -7.76 15.33
CA MET A 236 14.79 -8.81 15.95
C MET A 236 15.15 -8.48 17.41
N ASP A 237 15.69 -7.29 17.68
CA ASP A 237 16.12 -6.88 19.03
C ASP A 237 14.93 -6.73 19.99
N HIS A 238 13.78 -6.27 19.47
CA HIS A 238 12.54 -6.20 20.23
C HIS A 238 12.01 -7.61 20.58
N TYR A 239 12.17 -8.58 19.68
CA TYR A 239 11.71 -9.96 19.87
C TYR A 239 12.60 -10.83 20.74
N GLN A 240 13.92 -10.64 20.76
CA GLN A 240 14.76 -11.35 21.73
C GLN A 240 14.31 -11.10 23.19
N LYS A 241 13.50 -10.05 23.41
CA LYS A 241 12.90 -9.70 24.69
C LYS A 241 11.46 -10.23 24.89
N ASN A 242 10.75 -10.70 23.84
CA ASN A 242 9.33 -11.06 23.86
C ASN A 242 8.99 -12.28 22.97
N SER A 243 8.04 -13.14 23.35
CA SER A 243 7.68 -14.30 22.50
C SER A 243 6.93 -13.91 21.21
N LEU A 244 7.55 -14.18 20.06
CA LEU A 244 7.08 -13.94 18.68
C LEU A 244 5.71 -14.54 18.36
N ASP A 245 5.45 -15.75 18.87
CA ASP A 245 4.19 -16.48 18.66
C ASP A 245 2.99 -15.77 19.29
N GLN A 246 3.15 -15.13 20.45
CA GLN A 246 2.05 -14.35 21.04
C GLN A 246 1.78 -13.08 20.25
N PHE A 247 2.79 -12.54 19.59
CA PHE A 247 2.73 -11.25 18.92
C PHE A 247 2.00 -11.33 17.58
N ILE A 248 2.38 -12.29 16.72
CA ILE A 248 1.69 -12.51 15.43
C ILE A 248 0.23 -12.93 15.69
N LYS A 249 -0.02 -13.79 16.69
CA LYS A 249 -1.38 -14.15 17.11
C LYS A 249 -2.20 -12.95 17.55
N LYS A 250 -1.66 -12.06 18.39
CA LYS A 250 -2.44 -10.97 18.98
C LYS A 250 -2.65 -9.81 18.02
N ILE A 251 -1.67 -9.46 17.20
CA ILE A 251 -1.74 -8.20 16.42
C ILE A 251 -2.20 -8.44 15.00
N LEU A 252 -1.66 -9.43 14.30
CA LEU A 252 -2.07 -9.70 12.91
C LEU A 252 -3.52 -10.18 12.88
N ILE A 253 -3.87 -11.19 13.70
CA ILE A 253 -5.25 -11.71 13.73
C ILE A 253 -6.22 -10.65 14.26
N ALA A 254 -5.90 -9.94 15.35
CA ALA A 254 -6.84 -8.95 15.87
C ALA A 254 -7.01 -7.77 14.93
N LYS A 255 -5.96 -7.29 14.25
CA LYS A 255 -6.11 -6.19 13.28
C LYS A 255 -6.82 -6.61 12.01
N LEU A 256 -6.64 -7.86 11.58
CA LEU A 256 -7.51 -8.44 10.57
C LEU A 256 -8.97 -8.42 11.09
N GLN A 257 -9.28 -9.00 12.25
CA GLN A 257 -10.64 -9.01 12.81
C GLN A 257 -11.25 -7.61 13.09
N ILE A 258 -10.46 -6.60 13.46
CA ILE A 258 -10.93 -5.24 13.77
C ILE A 258 -11.43 -4.51 12.52
N ASN A 259 -10.87 -4.78 11.34
CA ASN A 259 -11.36 -4.18 10.09
C ASN A 259 -12.81 -4.61 9.78
N GLU A 260 -13.24 -5.76 10.27
CA GLU A 260 -14.61 -6.26 10.12
C GLU A 260 -15.65 -5.42 10.89
N LYS A 261 -15.30 -4.89 12.06
CA LYS A 261 -16.18 -3.97 12.81
C LYS A 261 -16.29 -2.61 12.12
N ARG A 262 -15.21 -2.11 11.52
CA ARG A 262 -15.24 -0.86 10.73
C ARG A 262 -16.08 -1.00 9.46
N GLN A 263 -16.07 -2.19 8.84
CA GLN A 263 -16.95 -2.53 7.72
C GLN A 263 -18.44 -2.53 8.14
N GLN A 264 -18.79 -3.10 9.30
CA GLN A 264 -20.17 -3.04 9.83
C GLN A 264 -20.65 -1.61 10.10
N MET A 265 -19.72 -0.68 10.33
CA MET A 265 -20.01 0.74 10.52
C MET A 265 -19.95 1.56 9.22
N GLY A 266 -19.75 0.93 8.05
CA GLY A 266 -19.78 1.60 6.74
C GLY A 266 -18.52 2.41 6.39
N TYR A 267 -17.38 2.17 7.05
CA TYR A 267 -16.18 3.00 6.88
C TYR A 267 -15.21 2.54 5.76
N ASP A 268 -15.42 1.39 5.11
CA ASP A 268 -14.43 0.83 4.18
C ASP A 268 -15.11 0.08 3.00
N PRO A 269 -14.89 0.48 1.72
CA PRO A 269 -15.55 -0.13 0.57
C PRO A 269 -14.94 -1.47 0.10
N ILE A 270 -13.85 -1.96 0.69
CA ILE A 270 -13.20 -3.22 0.30
C ILE A 270 -13.38 -4.27 1.40
N ALA A 271 -14.45 -5.06 1.30
CA ALA A 271 -14.79 -6.12 2.24
C ALA A 271 -13.81 -7.30 2.17
N LEU A 272 -13.06 -7.52 3.25
CA LEU A 272 -12.43 -8.81 3.55
C LEU A 272 -13.25 -9.48 4.66
N ASP A 273 -13.87 -10.62 4.37
CA ASP A 273 -14.46 -11.51 5.38
C ASP A 273 -13.32 -12.28 6.08
N LEU A 274 -12.97 -11.83 7.28
CA LEU A 274 -11.76 -12.27 8.00
C LEU A 274 -12.03 -13.41 8.99
N ASN A 275 -13.28 -13.82 9.17
CA ASN A 275 -13.66 -15.07 9.84
C ASN A 275 -13.19 -16.32 9.08
N GLN A 276 -12.75 -16.11 7.85
CA GLN A 276 -12.24 -17.13 6.97
C GLN A 276 -10.74 -17.37 7.18
N PHE A 277 -10.07 -17.04 8.29
CA PHE A 277 -8.62 -17.32 8.39
C PHE A 277 -8.25 -18.28 9.54
N LEU A 278 -7.56 -19.37 9.21
CA LEU A 278 -7.01 -20.37 10.14
C LEU A 278 -5.49 -20.29 10.16
N LEU A 279 -4.89 -19.97 11.31
CA LEU A 279 -3.44 -19.92 11.45
C LEU A 279 -2.89 -21.24 12.01
N ILE A 280 -2.04 -21.91 11.22
CA ILE A 280 -1.31 -23.12 11.60
C ILE A 280 0.16 -22.76 11.83
N PHE A 281 0.69 -23.19 12.97
CA PHE A 281 2.08 -22.97 13.36
C PHE A 281 2.90 -24.21 13.05
N LYS A 282 3.99 -24.04 12.30
CA LYS A 282 5.06 -25.03 12.16
C LYS A 282 6.36 -24.40 12.68
N LYS A 283 7.31 -25.22 13.11
CA LYS A 283 8.59 -24.72 13.61
C LYS A 283 9.32 -23.97 12.49
N GLY A 284 9.55 -22.67 12.66
CA GLY A 284 10.22 -21.80 11.67
C GLY A 284 9.34 -21.25 10.55
N GLU A 285 8.07 -21.66 10.46
CA GLU A 285 7.12 -21.18 9.45
C GLU A 285 5.71 -21.02 10.06
N GLN A 286 5.07 -19.89 9.81
CA GLN A 286 3.68 -19.68 10.22
C GLN A 286 2.79 -19.66 8.98
N THR A 287 1.78 -20.51 8.91
CA THR A 287 0.90 -20.64 7.73
C THR A 287 -0.51 -20.18 8.07
N LEU A 288 -0.97 -19.10 7.46
CA LEU A 288 -2.33 -18.59 7.53
C LEU A 288 -3.14 -19.13 6.34
N TYR A 289 -4.22 -19.83 6.58
CA TYR A 289 -5.13 -20.37 5.57
C TYR A 289 -6.38 -19.54 5.49
N ARG A 290 -6.83 -19.17 4.29
CA ARG A 290 -8.18 -18.65 4.08
C ARG A 290 -9.17 -19.81 3.90
N VAL A 291 -10.03 -20.06 4.87
CA VAL A 291 -11.12 -21.04 4.94
C VAL A 291 -12.36 -20.54 4.19
N GLY A 292 -12.68 -21.12 3.03
CA GLY A 292 -13.86 -20.79 2.22
C GLY A 292 -13.80 -21.38 0.80
N LYS A 293 -14.84 -21.14 -0.03
CA LYS A 293 -14.83 -21.53 -1.46
C LYS A 293 -13.79 -20.70 -2.22
N GLY A 294 -12.56 -21.22 -2.31
CA GLY A 294 -11.42 -20.54 -2.94
C GLY A 294 -10.25 -20.37 -1.97
N GLU A 295 -9.83 -21.46 -1.33
CA GLU A 295 -8.78 -21.49 -0.31
C GLU A 295 -7.52 -20.76 -0.78
N GLN A 296 -7.13 -19.72 -0.06
CA GLN A 296 -5.90 -18.98 -0.30
C GLN A 296 -4.97 -19.19 0.89
N GLN A 297 -3.83 -19.80 0.65
CA GLN A 297 -2.83 -20.04 1.70
C GLN A 297 -1.81 -18.90 1.69
N ILE A 298 -1.45 -18.40 2.87
CA ILE A 298 -0.43 -17.37 3.08
C ILE A 298 0.60 -17.96 4.05
N ILE A 299 1.85 -18.03 3.66
CA ILE A 299 2.96 -18.61 4.43
C ILE A 299 3.86 -17.45 4.86
N PHE A 300 3.93 -17.19 6.15
CA PHE A 300 4.88 -16.26 6.75
C PHE A 300 6.17 -16.99 7.10
N LYS A 301 7.28 -16.53 6.52
CA LYS A 301 8.64 -16.98 6.85
C LYS A 301 9.36 -15.87 7.58
N LEU A 302 9.79 -16.14 8.80
CA LEU A 302 10.58 -15.17 9.57
C LEU A 302 12.05 -15.45 9.29
N LYS A 303 12.78 -14.43 8.84
CA LYS A 303 14.20 -14.54 8.52
C LYS A 303 14.98 -13.70 9.53
N ASP A 304 16.00 -14.32 10.11
CA ASP A 304 16.91 -13.69 11.07
C ASP A 304 17.84 -12.65 10.43
#